data_AF-A0A7X9GAU8-F1
#
_entry.id   AF-A0A7X9GAU8-F1
#
_cell.length_a   1.000
_cell.length_b   1.000
_cell.length_c   1.000
_cell.angle_alpha   90.00
_cell.angle_beta   90.00
_cell.angle_gamma   90.00
#
_symmetry.space_group_name_H-M   'P 1'
#
loop_
_entity.id
_entity.type
_entity.pdbx_description
1 polymer ?
#
loop_
_entity_poly.entity_id
_entity_poly.type
_entity_poly.pdbx_seq_one_letter_code
_entity_poly.pdbx_strand_id
1 'polypeptide(L)'
;MPLSVLDKKILEEVADLHEIPIGAYNIRKNGEGAGRNTTANIDIITKKDKPGIDVIIKPGTKGESVHIPVILSKSLNDMVYNSFEVGADSDVLIVAGCGIHNSSSKNAQHDGVHEFFVRKGAKMKYVEKHYGEGSGSGDRILNPQTIINVEEGGVVELEMVQIKGVDKTKRD
;
A
#
# COMPACT_ATOMS: atom_id res chain seq x y z
N MET A 1 -3.51 12.84 14.10
CA MET A 1 -3.71 14.22 13.57
C MET A 1 -4.64 14.15 12.38
N PRO A 2 -5.51 15.14 12.15
CA PRO A 2 -6.35 15.16 10.96
C PRO A 2 -5.49 15.26 9.69
N LEU A 3 -5.93 14.59 8.61
CA LEU A 3 -5.30 14.67 7.29
C LEU A 3 -5.53 16.07 6.67
N SER A 4 -4.47 16.64 6.10
CA SER A 4 -4.53 17.92 5.38
C SER A 4 -5.19 17.76 4.00
N VAL A 5 -5.53 18.89 3.36
CA VAL A 5 -6.07 18.91 2.00
C VAL A 5 -5.13 18.21 1.01
N LEU A 6 -3.83 18.44 1.15
CA LEU A 6 -2.80 17.80 0.33
C LEU A 6 -2.80 16.28 0.54
N ASP A 7 -2.86 15.82 1.79
CA ASP A 7 -2.88 14.38 2.08
C ASP A 7 -4.10 13.71 1.43
N LYS A 8 -5.28 14.35 1.51
CA LYS A 8 -6.51 13.83 0.90
C LYS A 8 -6.43 13.74 -0.62
N LYS A 9 -5.90 14.78 -1.27
CA LYS A 9 -5.65 14.77 -2.73
C LYS A 9 -4.72 13.63 -3.14
N ILE A 10 -3.65 13.41 -2.37
CA ILE A 10 -2.73 12.29 -2.65
C ILE A 10 -3.43 10.95 -2.49
N LEU A 11 -4.24 10.77 -1.43
CA LEU A 11 -5.03 9.55 -1.21
C LEU A 11 -6.03 9.28 -2.34
N GLU A 12 -6.67 10.33 -2.85
CA GLU A 12 -7.58 10.25 -3.99
C GLU A 12 -6.84 9.73 -5.23
N GLU A 13 -5.66 10.26 -5.54
CA GLU A 13 -4.86 9.83 -6.71
C GLU A 13 -4.37 8.38 -6.59
N VAL A 14 -3.86 7.96 -5.41
CA VAL A 14 -3.17 6.66 -5.28
C VAL A 14 -4.05 5.51 -4.80
N ALA A 15 -5.26 5.80 -4.32
CA ALA A 15 -6.14 4.76 -3.79
C ALA A 15 -7.61 4.95 -4.17
N ASP A 16 -7.94 5.95 -5.01
CA ASP A 16 -9.31 6.38 -5.36
C ASP A 16 -10.15 6.72 -4.12
N LEU A 17 -9.49 7.09 -3.03
CA LEU A 17 -10.10 7.37 -1.73
C LEU A 17 -10.45 8.84 -1.64
N HIS A 18 -11.68 9.17 -2.03
CA HIS A 18 -12.28 10.50 -1.80
C HIS A 18 -12.55 10.72 -0.29
N GLU A 19 -12.82 9.64 0.44
CA GLU A 19 -13.03 9.59 1.89
C GLU A 19 -12.31 8.37 2.51
N ILE A 20 -12.41 8.19 3.84
CA ILE A 20 -11.83 7.02 4.52
C ILE A 20 -12.45 5.73 3.95
N PRO A 21 -11.65 4.74 3.54
CA PRO A 21 -12.15 3.51 2.94
C PRO A 21 -13.09 2.76 3.85
N ILE A 22 -14.16 2.21 3.25
CA ILE A 22 -15.00 1.21 3.88
C ILE A 22 -14.24 -0.12 3.84
N GLY A 23 -14.02 -0.76 4.99
CA GLY A 23 -13.29 -2.02 5.09
C GLY A 23 -12.00 -1.91 5.88
N ALA A 24 -11.06 -2.83 5.65
CA ALA A 24 -9.78 -2.84 6.33
C ALA A 24 -8.83 -1.82 5.69
N TYR A 25 -8.13 -1.05 6.51
CA TYR A 25 -7.13 -0.12 6.00
C TYR A 25 -6.00 0.16 6.97
N ASN A 26 -4.86 0.57 6.41
CA ASN A 26 -3.73 1.10 7.16
C ASN A 26 -3.09 2.24 6.38
N ILE A 27 -3.41 3.48 6.77
CA ILE A 27 -2.87 4.70 6.17
C ILE A 27 -1.54 5.03 6.85
N ARG A 28 -0.48 5.19 6.07
CA ARG A 28 0.85 5.63 6.53
C ARG A 28 1.15 7.03 6.02
N LYS A 29 1.69 7.89 6.88
CA LYS A 29 2.12 9.24 6.52
C LYS A 29 3.50 9.51 7.09
N ASN A 30 4.44 9.92 6.25
CA ASN A 30 5.78 10.36 6.64
C ASN A 30 6.51 9.41 7.60
N GLY A 31 6.41 8.10 7.36
CA GLY A 31 7.05 7.09 8.20
C GLY A 31 6.25 6.65 9.43
N GLU A 32 5.04 7.17 9.63
CA GLU A 32 4.20 6.91 10.81
C GLU A 32 2.79 6.44 10.44
N GLY A 33 2.10 5.75 11.35
CA GLY A 33 0.70 5.38 11.18
C GLY A 33 -0.24 6.58 11.31
N ALA A 34 -1.06 6.83 10.30
CA ALA A 34 -2.02 7.94 10.28
C ALA A 34 -3.48 7.49 10.50
N GLY A 35 -3.77 6.20 10.29
CA GLY A 35 -5.07 5.61 10.57
C GLY A 35 -5.05 4.11 10.31
N ARG A 36 -5.82 3.35 11.09
CA ARG A 36 -6.00 1.91 10.89
C ARG A 36 -7.44 1.51 11.20
N ASN A 37 -7.97 0.58 10.42
CA ASN A 37 -9.21 -0.13 10.71
C ASN A 37 -9.08 -1.59 10.32
N THR A 38 -9.69 -2.48 11.09
CA THR A 38 -9.81 -3.92 10.81
C THR A 38 -11.27 -4.27 10.60
N THR A 39 -11.53 -5.46 10.06
CA THR A 39 -12.89 -6.01 9.94
C THR A 39 -13.01 -7.27 10.76
N ALA A 40 -14.20 -7.88 10.77
CA ALA A 40 -14.37 -9.20 11.37
C ALA A 40 -13.49 -10.28 10.71
N ASN A 41 -13.09 -10.08 9.45
CA ASN A 41 -12.37 -11.06 8.64
C ASN A 41 -10.93 -10.69 8.30
N ILE A 42 -10.55 -9.43 8.51
CA ILE A 42 -9.24 -8.92 8.14
C ILE A 42 -8.61 -8.22 9.35
N ASP A 43 -7.48 -8.77 9.81
CA ASP A 43 -6.67 -8.18 10.87
C ASP A 43 -5.42 -7.51 10.30
N ILE A 44 -4.95 -6.44 10.97
CA ILE A 44 -3.76 -5.69 10.59
C ILE A 44 -2.88 -5.49 11.82
N ILE A 45 -1.79 -6.24 11.86
CA ILE A 45 -0.87 -6.34 13.00
C ILE A 45 0.42 -5.61 12.64
N THR A 46 0.95 -4.82 13.56
CA THR A 46 2.27 -4.19 13.35
C THR A 46 3.37 -5.22 13.56
N LYS A 47 4.28 -5.35 12.60
CA LYS A 47 5.45 -6.23 12.70
C LYS A 47 6.34 -5.81 13.87
N LYS A 48 6.97 -6.80 14.52
CA LYS A 48 7.88 -6.57 15.67
C LYS A 48 9.35 -6.69 15.29
N ASP A 49 9.64 -7.36 14.19
CA ASP A 49 10.97 -7.68 13.69
C ASP A 49 11.50 -6.62 12.72
N LYS A 50 10.62 -6.03 11.91
CA LYS A 50 10.96 -5.01 10.91
C LYS A 50 9.81 -4.02 10.71
N PRO A 51 10.06 -2.81 10.15
CA PRO A 51 9.00 -1.84 9.89
C PRO A 51 7.94 -2.39 8.94
N GLY A 52 6.67 -2.22 9.27
CA GLY A 52 5.54 -2.63 8.41
C GLY A 52 4.48 -3.43 9.15
N ILE A 53 3.67 -4.17 8.40
CA ILE A 53 2.47 -4.84 8.93
C ILE A 53 2.31 -6.27 8.40
N ASP A 54 1.64 -7.10 9.20
CA ASP A 54 1.03 -8.36 8.79
C ASP A 54 -0.46 -8.13 8.59
N VAL A 55 -0.97 -8.46 7.40
CA VAL A 55 -2.39 -8.44 7.07
C VAL A 55 -2.88 -9.87 6.98
N ILE A 56 -3.80 -10.25 7.87
CA ILE A 56 -4.33 -11.61 7.94
C ILE A 56 -5.78 -11.61 7.48
N ILE A 57 -6.05 -12.26 6.35
CA ILE A 57 -7.38 -12.39 5.75
C ILE A 57 -7.87 -13.82 6.02
N LYS A 58 -8.98 -13.94 6.76
CA LYS A 58 -9.53 -15.25 7.14
C LYS A 58 -9.94 -16.08 5.91
N PRO A 59 -9.88 -17.42 5.99
CA PRO A 59 -10.40 -18.28 4.92
C PRO A 59 -11.86 -17.97 4.58
N GLY A 60 -12.20 -18.06 3.29
CA GLY A 60 -13.54 -17.81 2.76
C GLY A 60 -13.98 -16.35 2.75
N THR A 61 -13.08 -15.39 3.01
CA THR A 61 -13.39 -13.95 2.94
C THR A 61 -13.66 -13.56 1.49
N LYS A 62 -14.83 -12.99 1.19
CA LYS A 62 -15.22 -12.63 -0.19
C LYS A 62 -15.81 -11.24 -0.25
N GLY A 63 -15.41 -10.46 -1.25
CA GLY A 63 -15.95 -9.12 -1.50
C GLY A 63 -15.48 -8.04 -0.52
N GLU A 64 -14.47 -8.34 0.29
CA GLU A 64 -13.80 -7.33 1.15
C GLU A 64 -12.51 -6.83 0.50
N SER A 65 -12.12 -5.62 0.90
CA SER A 65 -10.88 -4.99 0.46
C SER A 65 -9.97 -4.57 1.60
N VAL A 66 -8.67 -4.49 1.28
CA VAL A 66 -7.63 -3.91 2.15
C VAL A 66 -6.98 -2.72 1.45
N HIS A 67 -6.97 -1.57 2.11
CA HIS A 67 -6.34 -0.35 1.57
C HIS A 67 -5.11 0.06 2.40
N ILE A 68 -3.94 0.17 1.78
CA ILE A 68 -2.67 0.46 2.47
C ILE A 68 -1.92 1.67 1.89
N PRO A 69 -2.55 2.85 1.79
CA PRO A 69 -1.92 3.99 1.14
C PRO A 69 -0.80 4.62 1.99
N VAL A 70 0.22 5.11 1.30
CA VAL A 70 1.39 5.81 1.86
C VAL A 70 1.43 7.24 1.31
N ILE A 71 1.64 8.19 2.22
CA ILE A 71 1.80 9.61 1.90
C ILE A 71 3.15 10.09 2.41
N LEU A 72 4.02 10.54 1.51
CA LEU A 72 5.22 11.30 1.87
C LEU A 72 5.06 12.76 1.45
N SER A 73 4.93 13.65 2.43
CA SER A 73 4.91 15.11 2.26
C SER A 73 6.15 15.79 2.86
N LYS A 74 7.19 15.00 3.16
CA LYS A 74 8.49 15.43 3.68
C LYS A 74 9.60 14.69 2.95
N SER A 75 10.75 15.34 2.81
CA SER A 75 11.95 14.71 2.24
C SER A 75 12.59 13.79 3.28
N LEU A 76 12.29 12.50 3.16
CA LEU A 76 12.76 11.41 4.02
C LEU A 76 12.86 10.13 3.21
N ASN A 77 13.54 9.13 3.77
CA ASN A 77 13.55 7.77 3.25
C ASN A 77 12.68 6.90 4.16
N ASP A 78 11.67 6.26 3.57
CA ASP A 78 10.76 5.34 4.24
C ASP A 78 10.92 3.94 3.64
N MET A 79 11.04 2.92 4.49
CA MET A 79 11.12 1.52 4.05
C MET A 79 10.20 0.68 4.91
N VAL A 80 9.34 -0.12 4.27
CA VAL A 80 8.36 -0.96 4.97
C VAL A 80 8.24 -2.34 4.34
N TYR A 81 7.91 -3.32 5.17
CA TYR A 81 7.70 -4.71 4.82
C TYR A 81 6.29 -5.12 5.20
N ASN A 82 5.46 -5.39 4.21
CA ASN A 82 4.07 -5.76 4.41
C ASN A 82 3.88 -7.21 3.95
N SER A 83 3.35 -8.06 4.83
CA SER A 83 3.01 -9.45 4.50
C SER A 83 1.50 -9.62 4.47
N PHE A 84 0.99 -10.35 3.49
CA PHE A 84 -0.44 -10.60 3.28
C PHE A 84 -0.69 -12.09 3.28
N GLU A 85 -1.41 -12.55 4.28
CA GLU A 85 -1.88 -13.93 4.39
C GLU A 85 -3.31 -13.99 3.84
N VAL A 86 -3.47 -14.41 2.59
CA VAL A 86 -4.78 -14.52 1.93
C VAL A 86 -5.31 -15.93 2.15
N GLY A 87 -6.21 -16.09 3.12
CA GLY A 87 -6.75 -17.38 3.53
C GLY A 87 -7.45 -18.15 2.40
N ALA A 88 -7.52 -19.47 2.54
CA ALA A 88 -8.04 -20.38 1.50
C ALA A 88 -9.46 -20.00 1.04
N ASP A 89 -9.75 -20.22 -0.25
CA ASP A 89 -11.05 -19.97 -0.89
C ASP A 89 -11.58 -18.53 -0.76
N SER A 90 -10.70 -17.56 -0.47
CA SER A 90 -11.04 -16.14 -0.41
C SER A 90 -11.14 -15.51 -1.80
N ASP A 91 -11.81 -14.37 -1.91
CA ASP A 91 -11.90 -13.53 -3.11
C ASP A 91 -11.85 -12.05 -2.69
N VAL A 92 -10.66 -11.45 -2.77
CA VAL A 92 -10.37 -10.16 -2.12
C VAL A 92 -9.62 -9.19 -3.03
N LEU A 93 -9.82 -7.90 -2.73
CA LEU A 93 -9.11 -6.78 -3.37
C LEU A 93 -8.10 -6.17 -2.40
N ILE A 94 -6.85 -6.02 -2.83
CA ILE A 94 -5.82 -5.30 -2.08
C ILE A 94 -5.40 -4.08 -2.90
N VAL A 95 -5.53 -2.89 -2.31
CA VAL A 95 -5.18 -1.62 -2.94
C VAL A 95 -4.02 -0.99 -2.18
N ALA A 96 -2.85 -0.98 -2.81
CA ALA A 96 -1.70 -0.19 -2.40
C ALA A 96 -1.61 1.09 -3.22
N GLY A 97 -1.07 2.13 -2.57
CA GLY A 97 -0.86 3.41 -3.24
C GLY A 97 0.24 4.19 -2.55
N CYS A 98 1.24 4.65 -3.32
CA CYS A 98 2.34 5.44 -2.77
C CYS A 98 2.37 6.81 -3.44
N GLY A 99 2.20 7.85 -2.64
CA GLY A 99 2.16 9.23 -3.09
C GLY A 99 3.26 10.08 -2.44
N ILE A 100 4.03 10.80 -3.27
CA ILE A 100 5.06 11.73 -2.82
C ILE A 100 4.71 13.15 -3.23
N HIS A 101 4.66 14.06 -2.27
CA HIS A 101 4.76 15.51 -2.48
C HIS A 101 6.12 15.99 -1.96
N ASN A 102 7.04 16.31 -2.87
CA ASN A 102 8.38 16.78 -2.53
C ASN A 102 8.62 18.21 -3.05
N SER A 103 8.57 19.18 -2.13
CA SER A 103 8.84 20.60 -2.42
C SER A 103 10.21 21.08 -1.93
N SER A 104 11.12 20.16 -1.56
CA SER A 104 12.47 20.49 -1.11
C SER A 104 13.55 20.16 -2.14
N SER A 105 14.79 20.54 -1.85
CA SER A 105 15.97 20.17 -2.66
C SER A 105 16.54 18.78 -2.32
N LYS A 106 16.07 18.14 -1.25
CA LYS A 106 16.45 16.78 -0.85
C LYS A 106 15.48 15.75 -1.41
N ASN A 107 15.97 14.56 -1.69
CA ASN A 107 15.14 13.47 -2.18
C ASN A 107 14.10 13.03 -1.15
N ALA A 108 12.96 12.55 -1.64
CA ALA A 108 11.97 11.82 -0.88
C ALA A 108 11.85 10.42 -1.49
N GLN A 109 11.95 9.39 -0.66
CA GLN A 109 12.01 8.01 -1.10
C GLN A 109 11.08 7.13 -0.26
N HIS A 110 10.33 6.27 -0.94
CA HIS A 110 9.60 5.17 -0.31
C HIS A 110 9.94 3.84 -0.97
N ASP A 111 10.36 2.88 -0.16
CA ASP A 111 10.66 1.51 -0.54
C ASP A 111 9.64 0.58 0.11
N GLY A 112 8.69 0.09 -0.69
CA GLY A 112 7.58 -0.74 -0.23
C GLY A 112 7.78 -2.19 -0.64
N VAL A 113 8.02 -3.08 0.33
CA VAL A 113 8.14 -4.51 0.09
C VAL A 113 6.82 -5.20 0.46
N HIS A 114 6.17 -5.84 -0.51
CA HIS A 114 4.93 -6.58 -0.32
C HIS A 114 5.16 -8.06 -0.58
N GLU A 115 4.82 -8.90 0.39
CA GLU A 115 4.89 -10.36 0.30
C GLU A 115 3.50 -10.96 0.45
N PHE A 116 3.04 -11.66 -0.58
CA PHE A 116 1.72 -12.26 -0.63
C PHE A 116 1.81 -13.78 -0.51
N PHE A 117 1.05 -14.34 0.42
CA PHE A 117 0.83 -15.78 0.57
C PHE A 117 -0.63 -16.07 0.23
N VAL A 118 -0.85 -16.52 -1.01
CA VAL A 118 -2.17 -16.79 -1.57
C VAL A 118 -2.47 -18.27 -1.41
N ARG A 119 -3.30 -18.60 -0.43
CA ARG A 119 -3.60 -19.98 -0.04
C ARG A 119 -4.51 -20.67 -1.05
N LYS A 120 -4.60 -21.99 -0.91
CA LYS A 120 -5.37 -22.87 -1.80
C LYS A 120 -6.74 -22.28 -2.19
N GLY A 121 -7.01 -22.25 -3.49
CA GLY A 121 -8.29 -21.78 -4.06
C GLY A 121 -8.58 -20.28 -3.93
N ALA A 122 -7.70 -19.50 -3.28
CA ALA A 122 -7.93 -18.08 -3.06
C ALA A 122 -7.69 -17.25 -4.33
N LYS A 123 -8.49 -16.20 -4.50
CA LYS A 123 -8.38 -15.21 -5.57
C LYS A 123 -8.04 -13.86 -4.96
N MET A 124 -6.98 -13.26 -5.49
CA MET A 124 -6.52 -11.95 -5.05
C MET A 124 -6.35 -11.04 -6.26
N LYS A 125 -7.00 -9.88 -6.23
CA LYS A 125 -6.63 -8.76 -7.11
C LYS A 125 -5.80 -7.78 -6.30
N TYR A 126 -4.60 -7.46 -6.76
CA TYR A 126 -3.73 -6.44 -6.20
C TYR A 126 -3.61 -5.26 -7.17
N VAL A 127 -3.92 -4.07 -6.67
CA VAL A 127 -3.79 -2.81 -7.40
C VAL A 127 -2.75 -1.95 -6.70
N GLU A 128 -1.72 -1.51 -7.42
CA GLU A 128 -0.70 -0.59 -6.90
C GLU A 128 -0.66 0.68 -7.76
N LYS A 129 -0.84 1.85 -7.15
CA LYS A 129 -0.73 3.13 -7.86
C LYS A 129 0.38 4.02 -7.29
N HIS A 130 1.14 4.64 -8.18
CA HIS A 130 2.23 5.55 -7.81
C HIS A 130 2.05 6.95 -8.36
N TYR A 131 2.23 7.93 -7.48
CA TYR A 131 2.05 9.35 -7.78
C TYR A 131 3.16 10.19 -7.17
N GLY A 132 3.67 11.14 -7.94
CA GLY A 132 4.62 12.15 -7.48
C GLY A 132 4.19 13.56 -7.88
N GLU A 133 4.41 14.52 -7.00
CA GLU A 133 4.26 15.95 -7.26
C GLU A 133 5.18 16.80 -6.35
N GLY A 134 5.09 18.11 -6.48
CA GLY A 134 5.86 19.09 -5.70
C GLY A 134 6.85 19.85 -6.58
N SER A 135 7.12 21.11 -6.23
CA SER A 135 7.97 22.02 -7.01
C SER A 135 9.46 21.91 -6.67
N GLY A 136 9.83 20.96 -5.80
CA GLY A 136 11.20 20.77 -5.32
C GLY A 136 12.09 20.14 -6.38
N SER A 137 13.39 20.43 -6.28
CA SER A 137 14.42 19.83 -7.15
C SER A 137 14.90 18.47 -6.68
N GLY A 138 14.54 18.05 -5.46
CA GLY A 138 14.83 16.71 -4.97
C GLY A 138 13.97 15.66 -5.65
N ASP A 139 14.53 14.48 -5.88
CA ASP A 139 13.84 13.39 -6.57
C ASP A 139 12.65 12.86 -5.73
N ARG A 140 11.61 12.40 -6.43
CA ARG A 140 10.50 11.60 -5.92
C ARG A 140 10.78 10.15 -6.33
N ILE A 141 11.21 9.33 -5.37
CA ILE A 141 11.70 7.97 -5.59
C ILE A 141 10.72 6.96 -5.00
N LEU A 142 10.22 6.03 -5.81
CA LEU A 142 9.34 4.95 -5.35
C LEU A 142 9.90 3.62 -5.84
N ASN A 143 10.35 2.76 -4.92
CA ASN A 143 10.92 1.46 -5.25
C ASN A 143 10.06 0.33 -4.66
N PRO A 144 9.05 -0.15 -5.40
CA PRO A 144 8.23 -1.27 -4.96
C PRO A 144 8.99 -2.59 -5.17
N GLN A 145 8.79 -3.53 -4.26
CA GLN A 145 9.17 -4.93 -4.43
C GLN A 145 7.96 -5.81 -4.13
N THR A 146 7.67 -6.77 -5.01
CA THR A 146 6.51 -7.66 -4.85
C THR A 146 6.92 -9.13 -4.93
N ILE A 147 6.69 -9.87 -3.84
CA ILE A 147 6.95 -11.31 -3.71
C ILE A 147 5.62 -12.03 -3.61
N ILE A 148 5.37 -13.04 -4.44
CA ILE A 148 4.09 -13.73 -4.49
C ILE A 148 4.30 -15.24 -4.41
N ASN A 149 3.67 -15.86 -3.42
CA ASN A 149 3.60 -17.30 -3.24
C ASN A 149 2.14 -17.73 -3.43
N VAL A 150 1.87 -18.55 -4.45
CA VAL A 150 0.51 -19.01 -4.80
C VAL A 150 0.42 -20.51 -4.64
N GLU A 151 -0.52 -20.97 -3.82
CA GLU A 151 -0.81 -22.38 -3.63
C GLU A 151 -1.77 -22.93 -4.69
N GLU A 152 -2.04 -24.24 -4.63
CA GLU A 152 -2.88 -24.97 -5.59
C GLU A 152 -4.23 -24.27 -5.83
N GLY A 153 -4.56 -24.02 -7.10
CA GLY A 153 -5.83 -23.41 -7.50
C GLY A 153 -5.98 -21.93 -7.12
N GLY A 154 -4.95 -21.29 -6.54
CA GLY A 154 -4.94 -19.86 -6.28
C GLY A 154 -4.81 -19.03 -7.56
N VAL A 155 -5.38 -17.83 -7.56
CA VAL A 155 -5.33 -16.88 -8.68
C VAL A 155 -4.89 -15.51 -8.17
N VAL A 156 -3.94 -14.91 -8.88
CA VAL A 156 -3.46 -13.56 -8.60
C VAL A 156 -3.57 -12.70 -9.85
N GLU A 157 -4.27 -11.57 -9.72
CA GLU A 157 -4.31 -10.50 -10.71
C GLU A 157 -3.53 -9.31 -10.17
N LEU A 158 -2.62 -8.76 -10.99
CA LEU A 158 -1.82 -7.58 -10.65
C LEU A 158 -2.15 -6.44 -11.59
N GLU A 159 -2.45 -5.27 -11.01
CA GLU A 159 -2.68 -4.03 -11.74
C GLU A 159 -1.73 -2.95 -11.19
N MET A 160 -0.68 -2.65 -11.94
CA MET A 160 0.39 -1.74 -11.51
C MET A 160 0.34 -0.47 -12.35
N VAL A 161 0.11 0.68 -11.71
CA VAL A 161 -0.13 1.96 -12.38
C VAL A 161 0.86 3.01 -11.91
N GLN A 162 1.63 3.56 -12.85
CA GLN A 162 2.46 4.73 -12.62
C GLN A 162 1.74 5.96 -13.19
N ILE A 163 1.19 6.82 -12.33
CA ILE A 163 0.29 7.91 -12.75
C ILE A 163 1.12 9.05 -13.37
N LYS A 164 1.95 9.72 -12.58
CA LYS A 164 2.86 10.80 -13.03
C LYS A 164 3.86 11.22 -11.95
N GLY A 165 4.87 11.98 -12.36
CA GLY A 165 5.70 12.82 -11.47
C GLY A 165 6.67 12.09 -10.55
N VAL A 166 6.86 10.80 -10.75
CA VAL A 166 7.92 10.02 -10.09
C VAL A 166 9.16 10.06 -10.96
N ASP A 167 10.30 10.49 -10.41
CA ASP A 167 11.52 10.67 -11.19
C ASP A 167 12.31 9.36 -11.33
N LYS A 168 12.28 8.53 -10.28
CA LYS A 168 13.06 7.29 -10.22
C LYS A 168 12.27 6.17 -9.58
N THR A 169 12.39 4.99 -10.18
CA THR A 169 11.79 3.76 -9.66
C THR A 169 12.69 2.59 -10.00
N LYS A 170 12.94 1.75 -8.99
CA LYS A 170 13.45 0.39 -9.13
C LYS A 170 12.33 -0.57 -8.75
N ARG A 171 11.92 -1.44 -9.69
CA ARG A 171 10.93 -2.49 -9.44
C ARG A 171 11.64 -3.84 -9.42
N ASP A 172 11.45 -4.59 -8.33
CA ASP A 172 11.98 -5.94 -8.14
C ASP A 172 10.86 -6.95 -7.83
#